data_AF-A0A845G0K8-F1
#
_entry.id   AF-A0A845G0K8-F1
#
_cell.length_a   1.000
_cell.length_b   1.000
_cell.length_c   1.000
_cell.angle_alpha   90.00
_cell.angle_beta   90.00
_cell.angle_gamma   90.00
#
_symmetry.space_group_name_H-M   'P 1'
#
loop_
_entity.id
_entity.type
_entity.pdbx_description
1 polymer ?
#
loop_
_entity_poly.entity_id
_entity_poly.type
_entity_poly.pdbx_seq_one_letter_code
_entity_poly.pdbx_strand_id
1 'polypeptide(L)'
;MSPLVETLLLLLPGCLVLACVLRARRRHRRHLARMAERERAALILQDTLLQNLQGLILRFQGVSHRLPPDSAERATIEAILDQADEVLAEARERMLTLRDGATDDGRRP
;
A
#
# COMPACT_ATOMS: atom_id res chain seq x y z
N MET A 1 -42.13 -15.22 -44.45
CA MET A 1 -41.51 -14.77 -43.18
C MET A 1 -40.31 -13.92 -43.57
N SER A 2 -40.26 -12.66 -43.16
CA SER A 2 -39.35 -11.65 -43.74
C SER A 2 -37.89 -11.85 -43.31
N PRO A 3 -36.91 -11.76 -44.22
CA PRO A 3 -35.46 -11.96 -43.93
C PRO A 3 -34.89 -10.96 -42.92
N LEU A 4 -35.61 -9.88 -42.65
CA LEU A 4 -35.31 -8.90 -41.61
C LEU A 4 -35.46 -9.47 -40.19
N VAL A 5 -36.34 -10.46 -39.99
CA VAL A 5 -36.61 -11.02 -38.66
C VAL A 5 -35.50 -11.97 -38.23
N GLU A 6 -34.96 -12.77 -39.17
CA GLU A 6 -33.85 -13.70 -38.90
C GLU A 6 -32.54 -12.96 -38.61
N THR A 7 -32.25 -11.91 -39.36
CA THR A 7 -31.06 -11.06 -39.12
C THR A 7 -31.14 -10.35 -37.78
N LEU A 8 -32.33 -9.83 -37.40
CA LEU A 8 -32.55 -9.22 -36.10
C LEU A 8 -32.37 -10.23 -34.95
N LEU A 9 -32.86 -11.46 -35.13
CA LEU A 9 -32.74 -12.54 -34.13
C LEU A 9 -31.29 -12.93 -33.86
N LEU A 10 -30.42 -12.89 -34.88
CA LEU A 10 -28.99 -13.19 -34.77
C LEU A 10 -28.16 -12.02 -34.21
N LEU A 11 -28.53 -10.78 -34.52
CA LEU A 11 -27.81 -9.59 -34.06
C LEU A 11 -28.09 -9.25 -32.58
N LEU A 12 -29.30 -9.54 -32.09
CA LEU A 12 -29.70 -9.28 -30.71
C LEU A 12 -28.79 -9.93 -29.65
N PRO A 13 -28.46 -11.24 -29.71
CA PRO A 13 -27.57 -11.87 -28.74
C PRO A 13 -26.14 -11.34 -28.83
N GLY A 14 -25.64 -11.05 -30.04
CA GLY A 14 -24.31 -10.44 -30.22
C GLY A 14 -24.22 -9.05 -29.58
N CYS A 15 -25.24 -8.22 -29.78
CA CYS A 15 -25.34 -6.91 -29.17
C CYS A 15 -25.50 -6.99 -27.63
N LEU A 16 -26.27 -7.97 -27.14
CA LEU A 16 -26.44 -8.23 -25.70
C LEU A 16 -25.12 -8.66 -25.05
N VAL A 17 -24.38 -9.58 -25.67
CA VAL A 17 -23.06 -10.04 -25.19
C VAL A 17 -22.06 -8.89 -25.19
N LEU A 18 -22.01 -8.09 -26.26
CA LEU A 18 -21.15 -6.92 -26.34
C LEU A 18 -21.47 -5.90 -25.23
N ALA A 19 -22.75 -5.59 -25.01
CA ALA A 19 -23.19 -4.71 -23.93
C ALA A 19 -22.83 -5.28 -22.55
N CYS A 20 -22.95 -6.60 -22.34
CA CYS A 20 -22.54 -7.27 -21.10
C CYS A 20 -21.03 -7.18 -20.88
N VAL A 21 -20.21 -7.44 -21.90
CA VAL A 21 -18.74 -7.34 -21.84
C VAL A 21 -18.30 -5.91 -21.55
N LEU A 22 -18.91 -4.91 -22.20
CA LEU A 22 -18.60 -3.50 -21.94
C LEU A 22 -18.99 -3.08 -20.52
N ARG A 23 -20.14 -3.53 -20.00
CA ARG A 23 -20.56 -3.29 -18.62
C ARG A 23 -19.65 -3.98 -17.61
N ALA A 24 -19.26 -5.23 -17.87
CA ALA A 24 -18.32 -5.99 -17.04
C ALA A 24 -16.94 -5.31 -17.00
N ARG A 25 -16.42 -4.88 -18.15
CA ARG A 25 -15.16 -4.12 -18.24
C ARG A 25 -15.22 -2.80 -17.47
N ARG A 26 -16.31 -2.05 -17.58
CA ARG A 26 -16.51 -0.80 -16.81
C ARG A 26 -16.57 -1.05 -15.31
N ARG A 27 -17.27 -2.10 -14.87
CA ARG A 27 -17.30 -2.51 -13.45
C ARG A 27 -15.92 -2.93 -12.98
N HIS A 28 -15.23 -3.77 -13.75
CA HIS A 28 -13.89 -4.26 -13.42
C HIS A 28 -12.88 -3.12 -13.29
N ARG A 29 -12.87 -2.15 -14.21
CA ARG A 29 -12.05 -0.94 -14.11
C ARG A 29 -12.31 -0.13 -12.83
N ARG A 30 -13.59 -0.01 -12.41
CA ARG A 30 -13.95 0.67 -11.15
C ARG A 30 -13.52 -0.11 -9.90
N HIS A 31 -13.57 -1.45 -9.95
CA HIS A 31 -13.07 -2.29 -8.87
C HIS A 31 -11.55 -2.20 -8.74
N LEU A 32 -10.83 -2.27 -9.86
CA LEU A 32 -9.37 -2.09 -9.89
C LEU A 32 -8.95 -0.71 -9.37
N ALA A 33 -9.65 0.36 -9.75
CA ALA A 33 -9.38 1.70 -9.24
C ALA A 33 -9.51 1.82 -7.71
N ARG A 34 -10.52 1.15 -7.12
CA ARG A 34 -10.72 1.12 -5.65
C ARG A 34 -9.70 0.25 -4.91
N MET A 35 -9.19 -0.80 -5.55
CA MET A 35 -8.11 -1.62 -4.96
C MET A 35 -6.80 -0.83 -4.93
N ALA A 36 -6.49 -0.10 -6.00
CA ALA A 36 -5.33 0.79 -6.04
C ALA A 36 -5.39 1.90 -4.98
N GLU A 37 -6.58 2.40 -4.63
CA GLU A 37 -6.75 3.37 -3.53
C GLU A 37 -6.52 2.75 -2.14
N ARG A 38 -6.88 1.48 -1.93
CA ARG A 38 -6.65 0.77 -0.65
C ARG A 38 -5.18 0.44 -0.43
N GLU A 39 -4.47 0.02 -1.48
CA GLU A 39 -3.02 -0.21 -1.41
C GLU A 39 -2.27 1.10 -1.13
N ARG A 40 -2.68 2.21 -1.74
CA ARG A 40 -2.10 3.54 -1.48
C ARG A 40 -2.36 4.02 -0.04
N ALA A 41 -3.54 3.78 0.51
CA ALA A 41 -3.87 4.16 1.88
C ALA A 41 -3.06 3.37 2.93
N ALA A 42 -2.78 2.08 2.67
CA ALA A 42 -1.94 1.26 3.55
C ALA A 42 -0.48 1.75 3.59
N LEU A 43 0.06 2.16 2.44
CA LEU A 43 1.44 2.66 2.34
C LEU A 43 1.62 4.05 2.96
N ILE A 44 0.68 4.99 2.75
CA ILE A 44 0.74 6.32 3.36
C ILE A 44 0.60 6.23 4.89
N LEU A 45 -0.27 5.33 5.38
CA LEU A 45 -0.45 5.11 6.82
C LEU A 45 0.80 4.50 7.45
N GLN A 46 1.46 3.55 6.79
CA GLN A 46 2.67 2.94 7.34
C GLN A 46 3.83 3.94 7.47
N ASP A 47 4.02 4.86 6.51
CA ASP A 47 5.09 5.86 6.61
C ASP A 47 4.85 6.82 7.80
N THR A 48 3.60 7.25 7.97
CA THR A 48 3.19 8.07 9.12
C THR A 48 3.38 7.32 10.44
N LEU A 49 3.10 6.02 10.47
CA LEU A 49 3.31 5.18 11.64
C LEU A 49 4.80 5.05 11.98
N LEU A 50 5.67 4.79 11.00
CA LEU A 50 7.12 4.74 11.24
C LEU A 50 7.66 6.08 11.73
N GLN A 51 7.17 7.19 11.16
CA GLN A 51 7.55 8.53 11.61
C GLN A 51 7.17 8.77 13.08
N ASN A 52 5.96 8.37 13.48
CA ASN A 52 5.51 8.47 14.86
C ASN A 52 6.34 7.60 15.81
N LEU A 53 6.70 6.38 15.38
CA LEU A 53 7.60 5.51 16.14
C LEU A 53 8.99 6.14 16.32
N GLN A 54 9.59 6.71 15.28
CA GLN A 54 10.87 7.44 15.41
C GLN A 54 10.76 8.57 16.45
N GLY A 55 9.67 9.35 16.42
CA GLY A 55 9.43 10.42 17.38
C GLY A 55 9.31 9.91 18.83
N LEU A 56 8.76 8.71 19.02
CA LEU A 56 8.73 8.05 20.33
C LEU A 56 10.12 7.61 20.78
N ILE A 57 10.91 6.98 19.90
CA ILE A 57 12.30 6.57 20.19
C ILE A 57 13.14 7.77 20.65
N LEU A 58 13.08 8.88 19.91
CA LEU A 58 13.80 10.11 20.26
C LEU A 58 13.39 10.66 21.63
N ARG A 59 12.09 10.57 21.99
CA ARG A 59 11.62 10.97 23.32
C ARG A 59 12.12 10.03 24.41
N PHE A 60 12.18 8.73 24.15
CA PHE A 60 12.77 7.77 25.10
C PHE A 60 14.27 7.99 25.28
N GLN A 61 15.02 8.28 24.22
CA GLN A 61 16.43 8.70 24.30
C GLN A 61 16.58 9.97 25.16
N GLY A 62 15.69 10.94 24.98
CA GLY A 62 15.66 12.14 25.84
C GLY A 62 15.42 11.83 27.32
N VAL A 63 14.63 10.79 27.63
CA VAL A 63 14.41 10.33 29.01
C VAL A 63 15.61 9.53 29.52
N SER A 64 16.23 8.68 28.71
CA SER A 64 17.41 7.89 29.10
C SER A 64 18.60 8.79 29.44
N HIS A 65 18.79 9.89 28.72
CA HIS A 65 19.82 10.89 29.02
C HIS A 65 19.66 11.59 30.38
N ARG A 66 18.49 11.49 31.02
CA ARG A 66 18.27 11.99 32.39
C ARG A 66 18.69 11.01 33.47
N LEU A 67 18.98 9.76 33.11
CA LEU A 67 19.52 8.76 34.02
C LEU A 67 21.02 8.98 34.26
N PRO A 68 21.56 8.53 35.41
CA PRO A 68 22.98 8.63 35.68
C PRO A 68 23.80 7.94 34.56
N PRO A 69 24.89 8.56 34.08
CA PRO A 69 25.69 8.04 32.96
C PRO A 69 26.25 6.64 33.21
N ASP A 70 26.59 6.31 34.47
CA ASP A 70 27.17 5.01 34.84
C ASP A 70 26.10 4.01 35.35
N SER A 71 24.81 4.30 35.17
CA SER A 71 23.75 3.40 35.61
C SER A 71 23.54 2.24 34.64
N ALA A 72 23.37 1.02 35.19
CA ALA A 72 23.09 -0.17 34.39
C ALA A 72 21.76 -0.05 33.63
N GLU A 73 20.80 0.67 34.21
CA GLU A 73 19.50 0.97 33.60
C GLU A 73 19.64 1.83 32.35
N ARG A 74 20.51 2.86 32.40
CA ARG A 74 20.78 3.70 31.22
C ARG A 74 21.39 2.89 30.09
N ALA A 75 22.43 2.10 30.38
CA ALA A 75 23.08 1.25 29.38
C ALA A 75 22.09 0.25 28.75
N THR A 76 21.21 -0.33 29.57
CA THR A 76 20.16 -1.25 29.09
C THR A 76 19.16 -0.54 28.18
N ILE A 77 18.71 0.66 28.57
CA ILE A 77 17.75 1.44 27.77
C ILE A 77 18.39 1.92 26.47
N GLU A 78 19.63 2.38 26.47
CA GLU A 78 20.36 2.78 25.25
C GLU A 78 20.47 1.60 24.28
N ALA A 79 20.85 0.40 24.74
CA ALA A 79 20.90 -0.79 23.89
C ALA A 79 19.53 -1.16 23.29
N ILE A 80 18.45 -1.03 24.05
CA ILE A 80 17.08 -1.26 23.55
C ILE A 80 16.71 -0.21 22.49
N LEU A 81 17.09 1.05 22.70
CA LEU A 81 16.80 2.13 21.77
C LEU A 81 17.59 1.99 20.46
N ASP A 82 18.85 1.59 20.53
CA ASP A 82 19.67 1.28 19.35
C ASP A 82 19.05 0.14 18.53
N GLN A 83 18.62 -0.94 19.20
CA GLN A 83 17.92 -2.03 18.54
C GLN A 83 16.59 -1.57 17.91
N ALA A 84 15.86 -0.67 18.57
CA ALA A 84 14.62 -0.13 18.03
C ALA A 84 14.86 0.72 16.78
N ASP A 85 15.94 1.51 16.75
CA ASP A 85 16.34 2.30 15.58
C ASP A 85 16.72 1.40 14.39
N GLU A 86 17.45 0.31 14.62
CA GLU A 86 17.80 -0.67 13.57
C GLU A 86 16.54 -1.31 12.96
N VAL A 87 15.62 -1.79 13.80
CA VAL A 87 14.36 -2.41 13.34
C VAL A 87 13.52 -1.40 12.55
N LEU A 88 13.51 -0.14 12.97
CA LEU A 88 12.75 0.90 12.28
C LEU A 88 13.38 1.26 10.92
N ALA A 89 14.71 1.30 10.83
CA ALA A 89 15.44 1.51 9.59
C ALA A 89 15.15 0.39 8.58
N GLU A 90 15.20 -0.87 9.01
CA GLU A 90 14.90 -2.03 8.17
C GLU A 90 13.45 -2.00 7.67
N ALA A 91 12.49 -1.65 8.54
CA ALA A 91 11.10 -1.51 8.16
C ALA A 91 10.88 -0.41 7.10
N ARG A 92 11.61 0.71 7.20
CA ARG A 92 11.57 1.80 6.22
C ARG A 92 12.15 1.37 4.87
N GLU A 93 13.29 0.67 4.87
CA GLU A 93 13.92 0.17 3.65
C GLU A 93 12.99 -0.79 2.90
N ARG A 94 12.39 -1.76 3.60
CA ARG A 94 11.40 -2.69 3.01
C ARG A 94 10.22 -1.96 2.38
N MET A 95 9.75 -0.89 3.00
CA MET A 95 8.68 -0.06 2.43
C MET A 95 9.11 0.70 1.18
N LEU A 96 10.33 1.24 1.14
CA LEU A 96 10.87 1.89 -0.06
C LEU A 96 10.93 0.89 -1.21
N THR A 97 11.40 -0.34 -0.97
CA THR A 97 11.42 -1.41 -1.98
C THR A 97 10.02 -1.75 -2.52
N LEU A 98 9.01 -1.84 -1.65
CA LEU A 98 7.62 -2.07 -2.06
C LEU A 98 7.07 -0.93 -2.92
N ARG A 99 7.42 0.32 -2.58
CA ARG A 99 7.02 1.49 -3.36
C ARG A 99 7.68 1.52 -4.72
N ASP A 100 8.99 1.25 -4.80
CA ASP A 100 9.73 1.26 -6.07
C ASP A 100 9.24 0.16 -7.01
N GLY A 101 8.97 -1.05 -6.49
CA GLY A 101 8.39 -2.15 -7.26
C GLY A 101 6.97 -1.84 -7.79
N ALA A 102 6.15 -1.13 -7.02
CA ALA A 102 4.83 -0.67 -7.48
C ALA A 102 4.91 0.43 -8.55
N THR A 103 5.96 1.26 -8.54
CA THR A 103 6.18 2.29 -9.56
C THR A 103 6.77 1.74 -10.86
N ASP A 104 7.53 0.64 -10.80
CA ASP A 104 8.12 -0.03 -11.97
C ASP A 104 7.07 -0.82 -12.79
N ASP A 105 6.08 -1.43 -12.14
CA ASP A 105 4.98 -2.14 -12.83
C ASP A 105 4.08 -1.22 -13.68
N GLY A 106 4.09 0.09 -13.38
CA GLY A 106 3.41 1.12 -14.18
C GLY A 106 4.13 1.53 -15.47
N ARG A 107 5.36 1.05 -15.70
CA ARG A 107 6.22 1.41 -16.83
C ARG A 107 6.55 0.18 -17.70
N ARG A 108 5.55 -0.65 -18.01
CA ARG A 108 5.66 -1.61 -19.12
C ARG A 108 4.97 -1.04 -20.37
N PRO A 109 5.70 -0.82 -21.48
CA PRO A 109 5.15 -0.30 -22.74
C PRO A 109 4.20 -1.30 -23.42
#